data_AF-A0A3P1WZ31-F1
#
_entry.id   AF-A0A3P1WZ31-F1
#
_cell.length_a   1.000
_cell.length_b   1.000
_cell.length_c   1.000
_cell.angle_alpha   90.00
_cell.angle_beta   90.00
_cell.angle_gamma   90.00
#
_symmetry.space_group_name_H-M   'P 1'
#
loop_
_entity.id
_entity.type
_entity.pdbx_description
1 polymer ?
#
loop_
_entity_poly.entity_id
_entity_poly.type
_entity_poly.pdbx_seq_one_letter_code
_entity_poly.pdbx_strand_id
1 'polypeptide(L)'
;LKQYVRINSVRRVVQFDDGSVRYGIHAEFEGHDKINSFRIFKDEDTDAFDSYFYLVCDNKAELVDFKMNSLDIQLQAVFEKVTGIYLSH
;
A
#
# COMPACT_ATOMS: atom_id res chain seq x y z
N LEU A 1 4.71 -21.47 -5.30
CA LEU A 1 5.05 -20.64 -6.48
C LEU A 1 5.20 -19.21 -6.01
N LYS A 2 6.25 -18.49 -6.42
CA LYS A 2 6.33 -17.04 -6.22
C LYS A 2 5.56 -16.36 -7.35
N GLN A 3 4.62 -15.49 -7.01
CA GLN A 3 3.87 -14.70 -8.00
C GLN A 3 4.49 -13.32 -8.11
N TYR A 4 4.84 -12.94 -9.33
CA TYR A 4 5.22 -11.58 -9.69
C TYR A 4 3.98 -10.90 -10.27
N VAL A 5 3.73 -9.66 -9.87
CA VAL A 5 2.65 -8.85 -10.43
C VAL A 5 3.21 -7.58 -11.01
N ARG A 6 2.55 -7.06 -12.04
CA ARG A 6 2.85 -5.74 -12.59
C ARG A 6 1.97 -4.71 -11.86
N ILE A 7 2.60 -3.63 -11.41
CA ILE A 7 1.87 -2.46 -10.94
C ILE A 7 1.32 -1.75 -12.18
N ASN A 8 0.00 -1.63 -12.25
CA ASN A 8 -0.67 -1.10 -13.44
C ASN A 8 -1.00 0.38 -13.31
N SER A 9 -1.15 0.87 -12.07
CA SER A 9 -1.48 2.26 -11.78
C SER A 9 -0.77 2.69 -10.51
N VAL A 10 -0.12 3.85 -10.54
CA VAL A 10 0.40 4.57 -9.36
C VAL A 10 -0.10 5.99 -9.43
N ARG A 11 -0.76 6.45 -8.36
CA ARG A 11 -1.36 7.78 -8.24
C ARG A 11 -0.89 8.43 -6.96
N ARG A 12 -0.72 9.75 -6.98
CA ARG A 12 -0.57 10.53 -5.74
C ARG A 12 -1.94 10.71 -5.11
N VAL A 13 -2.01 10.57 -3.80
CA VAL A 13 -3.25 10.71 -3.04
C VAL A 13 -3.04 11.63 -1.84
N VAL A 14 -4.15 12.17 -1.35
CA VAL A 14 -4.23 12.99 -0.15
C VAL A 14 -5.23 12.38 0.81
N GLN A 15 -4.91 12.38 2.10
CA GLN A 15 -5.79 11.95 3.16
C GLN A 15 -5.95 13.07 4.19
N PHE A 16 -7.19 13.29 4.63
CA PHE A 16 -7.54 14.26 5.65
C PHE A 16 -7.84 13.51 6.94
N ASP A 17 -7.03 13.73 7.99
CA ASP A 17 -7.22 13.13 9.30
C ASP A 17 -7.24 14.24 10.36
N ASP A 18 -8.35 14.38 11.10
CA ASP A 18 -8.56 15.26 12.26
C ASP A 18 -7.62 16.48 12.40
N GLY A 19 -7.64 17.35 11.37
CA GLY A 19 -6.89 18.62 11.37
C GLY A 19 -5.52 18.60 10.67
N SER A 20 -5.12 17.45 10.12
CA SER A 20 -3.89 17.26 9.34
C SER A 20 -4.18 16.73 7.93
N VAL A 21 -3.27 17.03 7.01
CA VAL A 21 -3.33 16.58 5.62
C VAL A 21 -2.08 15.76 5.34
N ARG A 22 -2.27 14.50 4.93
CA ARG A 22 -1.18 13.58 4.59
C ARG A 22 -1.15 13.33 3.09
N TYR A 23 0.04 13.35 2.51
CA TYR A 23 0.26 13.04 1.10
C TYR A 23 0.90 11.66 0.97
N GLY A 24 0.45 10.91 -0.02
CA GLY A 24 0.90 9.54 -0.19
C GLY A 24 0.80 9.06 -1.63
N ILE A 25 1.07 7.78 -1.80
CA ILE A 25 0.87 7.05 -3.04
C ILE A 25 -0.24 6.04 -2.88
N HIS A 26 -0.97 5.81 -3.96
CA HIS A 26 -1.89 4.71 -4.14
C HIS A 26 -1.41 3.92 -5.34
N ALA A 27 -1.30 2.61 -5.21
CA ALA A 27 -0.94 1.73 -6.31
C ALA A 27 -1.88 0.54 -6.40
N GLU A 28 -2.22 0.17 -7.63
CA GLU A 28 -3.09 -0.96 -7.98
C GLU A 28 -2.31 -1.95 -8.85
N PHE A 29 -2.59 -3.23 -8.66
CA PHE A 29 -1.98 -4.32 -9.41
C PHE A 29 -3.04 -5.39 -9.71
N GLU A 30 -2.98 -5.97 -10.91
CA GLU A 30 -3.97 -6.95 -11.36
C GLU A 30 -3.65 -8.38 -10.90
N GLY A 31 -4.69 -9.22 -10.86
CA GLY A 31 -4.55 -10.67 -10.77
C GLY A 31 -4.33 -11.23 -9.36
N HIS A 32 -4.63 -10.48 -8.31
CA HIS A 32 -4.49 -10.94 -6.94
C HIS A 32 -5.78 -10.79 -6.12
N ASP A 33 -6.45 -11.91 -5.86
CA ASP A 33 -7.82 -11.95 -5.33
C ASP A 33 -7.92 -11.65 -3.82
N LYS A 34 -6.80 -11.37 -3.16
CA LYS A 34 -6.77 -11.09 -1.70
C LYS A 34 -6.47 -9.65 -1.37
N ILE A 35 -5.52 -9.06 -2.09
CA ILE A 35 -5.09 -7.66 -1.96
C ILE A 35 -4.65 -7.29 -3.36
N ASN A 36 -5.23 -6.25 -3.95
CA ASN A 36 -4.90 -5.79 -5.31
C ASN A 36 -4.59 -4.29 -5.36
N SER A 37 -4.58 -3.64 -4.20
CA SER A 37 -4.33 -2.21 -4.07
C SER A 37 -3.66 -1.93 -2.74
N PHE A 38 -2.81 -0.90 -2.69
CA PHE A 38 -2.24 -0.40 -1.46
C PHE A 38 -2.07 1.11 -1.48
N ARG A 39 -2.02 1.72 -0.30
CA ARG A 39 -1.64 3.11 -0.09
C ARG A 39 -0.49 3.20 0.88
N ILE A 40 0.44 4.13 0.64
CA ILE A 40 1.53 4.44 1.57
C ILE A 40 1.54 5.95 1.79
N PHE A 41 1.59 6.34 3.05
CA PHE A 41 1.74 7.73 3.49
C PHE A 41 3.03 7.85 4.29
N LYS A 42 3.79 8.90 4.03
CA LYS A 42 4.96 9.23 4.82
C LYS A 42 4.54 10.17 5.95
N ASP A 43 4.98 9.86 7.16
CA ASP A 43 4.94 10.77 8.28
C ASP A 43 6.19 11.67 8.21
N GLU A 44 5.97 12.97 8.07
CA GLU A 44 7.04 13.96 7.93
C GLU A 44 7.79 14.21 9.24
N ASP A 45 7.18 13.93 10.40
CA ASP A 45 7.79 14.16 11.71
C ASP A 45 8.71 12.99 12.11
N THR A 46 8.32 11.76 11.74
CA THR A 46 9.03 10.54 12.16
C THR A 46 9.85 9.89 11.04
N ASP A 47 9.71 10.37 9.79
CA ASP A 47 10.28 9.76 8.58
C ASP A 47 9.79 8.31 8.33
N ALA A 48 8.74 7.89 9.07
CA ALA A 48 8.16 6.56 8.99
C ALA A 48 6.98 6.52 8.01
N PHE A 49 6.50 5.31 7.74
CA PHE A 49 5.49 5.07 6.72
C PHE A 49 4.31 4.27 7.27
N ASP A 50 3.11 4.77 6.95
CA ASP A 50 1.85 4.09 7.16
C ASP A 50 1.38 3.46 5.85
N SER A 51 1.13 2.16 5.88
CA SER A 51 0.71 1.37 4.72
C SER A 51 -0.67 0.76 4.95
N TYR A 52 -1.53 0.85 3.95
CA TYR A 52 -2.90 0.33 3.96
C TYR A 52 -3.08 -0.58 2.74
N PHE A 53 -3.62 -1.77 2.95
CA PHE A 53 -3.75 -2.80 1.93
C PHE A 53 -5.22 -3.14 1.71
N TYR A 54 -5.64 -3.13 0.45
CA TYR A 54 -7.04 -3.22 0.07
C TYR A 54 -7.30 -4.36 -0.91
N LEU A 55 -8.48 -4.95 -0.78
CA LEU A 55 -9.13 -5.69 -1.86
C LEU A 55 -10.18 -4.78 -2.50
N VAL A 56 -9.97 -4.44 -3.77
CA VAL A 56 -10.89 -3.63 -4.57
C VAL A 56 -11.63 -4.55 -5.53
N CYS A 57 -12.94 -4.66 -5.36
CA CYS A 57 -13.83 -5.40 -6.25
C CYS A 57 -14.95 -4.46 -6.73
N ASP A 58 -15.05 -4.27 -8.05
CA ASP A 58 -15.94 -3.29 -8.68
C ASP A 58 -15.77 -1.88 -8.06
N ASN A 59 -16.82 -1.37 -7.41
CA ASN A 59 -16.84 -0.05 -6.78
C ASN A 59 -16.68 -0.12 -5.26
N LYS A 60 -16.20 -1.24 -4.71
CA LYS A 60 -15.99 -1.44 -3.28
C LYS A 60 -14.51 -1.69 -3.00
N ALA A 61 -13.99 -0.98 -2.01
CA ALA A 61 -12.67 -1.23 -1.45
C ALA A 61 -12.83 -1.70 -0.01
N GLU A 62 -12.32 -2.89 0.29
CA GLU A 62 -12.22 -3.44 1.63
C GLU A 62 -10.79 -3.28 2.14
N LEU A 63 -10.63 -2.73 3.34
CA LEU A 63 -9.33 -2.70 4.02
C LEU A 63 -9.04 -4.09 4.60
N VAL A 64 -8.00 -4.73 4.10
CA VAL A 64 -7.62 -6.10 4.48
C VAL A 64 -6.57 -6.10 5.59
N ASP A 65 -5.58 -5.22 5.49
CA ASP A 65 -4.53 -5.07 6.50
C ASP A 65 -3.98 -3.63 6.49
N PHE A 66 -3.33 -3.24 7.59
CA PHE A 66 -2.59 -2.00 7.70
C PHE A 66 -1.33 -2.20 8.56
N LYS A 67 -0.32 -1.36 8.31
CA LYS A 67 0.95 -1.32 9.05
C LYS A 67 1.33 0.13 9.27
N MET A 68 1.53 0.50 10.52
CA MET A 68 1.89 1.87 10.88
C MET A 68 3.38 1.95 11.22
N ASN A 69 3.96 3.13 11.06
CA ASN A 69 5.33 3.44 11.51
C ASN A 69 6.41 2.48 10.98
N SER A 70 6.29 2.03 9.73
CA SER A 70 7.33 1.21 9.08
C SER A 70 8.47 2.10 8.61
N LEU A 71 9.72 1.64 8.75
CA LEU A 71 10.86 2.35 8.16
C LEU A 71 10.93 2.09 6.65
N ASP A 72 11.55 3.00 5.89
CA ASP A 72 11.73 2.86 4.43
C ASP A 72 12.33 1.48 4.05
N ILE A 73 13.39 1.08 4.74
CA ILE A 73 14.06 -0.22 4.53
C ILE A 73 13.14 -1.44 4.76
N GLN A 74 12.01 -1.26 5.45
CA GLN A 74 11.06 -2.32 5.75
C GLN A 74 9.91 -2.38 4.76
N LEU A 75 9.67 -1.34 3.95
CA LEU A 75 8.48 -1.23 3.10
C LEU A 75 8.33 -2.40 2.14
N GLN A 76 9.42 -2.81 1.48
CA GLN A 76 9.40 -3.97 0.60
C GLN A 76 9.05 -5.23 1.37
N ALA A 77 9.73 -5.50 2.49
CA ALA A 77 9.47 -6.70 3.29
C ALA A 77 8.04 -6.74 3.85
N VAL A 78 7.50 -5.59 4.25
CA VAL A 78 6.11 -5.43 4.68
C VAL A 78 5.15 -5.77 3.53
N PHE A 79 5.36 -5.17 2.36
CA PHE A 79 4.55 -5.43 1.18
C PHE A 79 4.53 -6.92 0.84
N GLU A 80 5.71 -7.54 0.71
CA GLU A 80 5.83 -8.95 0.31
C GLU A 80 5.21 -9.89 1.34
N LYS A 81 5.35 -9.59 2.64
CA LYS A 81 4.75 -10.39 3.72
C LYS A 81 3.23 -10.30 3.75
N VAL A 82 2.68 -9.11 3.55
CA VAL A 82 1.23 -8.86 3.63
C VAL A 82 0.53 -9.38 2.38
N THR A 83 1.11 -9.13 1.20
CA THR A 83 0.48 -9.47 -0.08
C THR A 83 0.83 -10.87 -0.58
N GLY A 84 1.97 -11.43 -0.16
CA GLY A 84 2.52 -12.66 -0.74
C GLY A 84 3.12 -12.47 -2.14
N ILE A 85 3.20 -11.23 -2.62
CA ILE A 85 3.72 -10.84 -3.93
C ILE A 85 5.15 -10.35 -3.77
N TYR A 86 6.04 -10.79 -4.65
CA TYR A 86 7.42 -10.31 -4.67
C TYR A 86 7.57 -9.15 -5.65
N LEU A 87 8.26 -8.09 -5.19
CA LEU A 87 8.67 -6.99 -6.07
C LEU A 87 9.99 -7.38 -6.75
N SER A 88 10.06 -7.28 -8.08
CA SER A 88 11.31 -7.42 -8.82
C SER A 88 11.92 -6.04 -9.08
N HIS A 89 13.23 -5.90 -8.91
CA HIS A 89 14.00 -4.76 -9.38
C HIS A 89 14.07 -4.71 -10.91
#